data_AF-F0P0Y1-F1
#
_entry.id   AF-F0P0Y1-F1
#
_cell.length_a   1.000
_cell.length_b   1.000
_cell.length_c   1.000
_cell.angle_alpha   90.00
_cell.angle_beta   90.00
_cell.angle_gamma   90.00
#
_symmetry.space_group_name_H-M   'P 1'
#
loop_
_entity.id
_entity.type
_entity.pdbx_description
1 polymer ?
#
loop_
_entity_poly.entity_id
_entity_poly.type
_entity_poly.pdbx_seq_one_letter_code
_entity_poly.pdbx_strand_id
1 'polypeptide(L)'
;MVGNIKNVTVAGSGVLGYQIAFQTAFHGFHVTVYDISEEILDKAKAKFEELAKNFRADLQATDEQIKTAKENIEYSSDLRKAIENADLLIESIPENIQIKTEFYQQLAKIAPEKTIFVSNSSTLLPSQFAAYTGRPEKFLNLHFANRIWLHNTAEIMSHSTTQEEVRKEIEQFAKNIGMVPIVVRKEVPGYVLNSMLSPFLSAALQLWLGQFTTAEYIDKAWMKGTGAPTGPMALYDIIGLTTPYNIYKLQVEQGKKDDQKVVDILEKTFIKPNKLGVSTGEGFYTYPNAAWQQEDFLAVPKADLSKIKIKKVVIAGSGILGLQIAAQAAFYGFDTVIYDLKEEALKEAQTRFEPLLLEYQKYLQANEKQIEQTRLNLEFSHDLEKALQDADLLIESIPESLEIKESFWIEVSKYAPEKTIFASNSSTLLPSRIKDFTGRADRYIHLHFANHILVRNIAEIMGSSDTSPEIFTKMVEFAKAINMLPIELKKERAGYVLNSLLVPLLVAGLSLWANDVADPETIDKTWMIATGAPIGPMAILDITGMNTNYNVLKNNPAEFMHKLAHKLKIEFIDKGNLGQQSGKGFYEYPNPAWQQENFLKA
;
A
#
# COMPACT_ATOMS: atom_id res chain seq x y z
N MET A 1 18.54 9.95 30.24
CA MET A 1 18.27 8.56 29.83
C MET A 1 17.51 7.86 30.95
N VAL A 2 16.34 7.32 30.65
CA VAL A 2 15.57 6.44 31.56
C VAL A 2 15.76 5.01 31.01
N GLY A 3 16.39 4.12 31.77
CA GLY A 3 16.75 2.74 31.37
C GLY A 3 18.13 2.30 31.87
N ASN A 4 18.39 0.98 31.94
CA ASN A 4 19.69 0.45 32.42
C ASN A 4 20.74 0.34 31.32
N ILE A 5 20.35 0.40 30.04
CA ILE A 5 21.25 0.32 28.88
C ILE A 5 22.04 1.62 28.73
N LYS A 6 23.37 1.53 28.73
CA LYS A 6 24.29 2.65 28.43
C LYS A 6 25.33 2.29 27.39
N ASN A 7 25.82 1.05 27.43
CA ASN A 7 26.84 0.52 26.52
C ASN A 7 26.20 -0.47 25.55
N VAL A 8 26.30 -0.18 24.25
CA VAL A 8 25.70 -0.97 23.18
C VAL A 8 26.78 -1.52 22.27
N THR A 9 26.80 -2.83 22.07
CA THR A 9 27.63 -3.45 21.04
C THR A 9 26.79 -3.66 19.79
N VAL A 10 27.26 -3.20 18.64
CA VAL A 10 26.65 -3.52 17.34
C VAL A 10 27.59 -4.47 16.60
N ALA A 11 27.17 -5.72 16.43
CA ALA A 11 27.97 -6.74 15.78
C ALA A 11 27.60 -6.86 14.30
N GLY A 12 28.57 -6.63 13.43
CA GLY A 12 28.38 -6.49 11.98
C GLY A 12 28.27 -5.03 11.59
N SER A 13 29.16 -4.59 10.69
CA SER A 13 29.27 -3.20 10.24
C SER A 13 28.79 -3.01 8.78
N GLY A 14 27.94 -3.92 8.29
CA GLY A 14 27.25 -3.81 7.01
C GLY A 14 26.21 -2.67 6.98
N VAL A 15 25.40 -2.62 5.90
CA VAL A 15 24.50 -1.48 5.60
C VAL A 15 23.64 -1.04 6.79
N LEU A 16 22.97 -1.96 7.48
CA LEU A 16 22.16 -1.63 8.66
C LEU A 16 23.00 -1.51 9.93
N GLY A 17 24.06 -2.30 10.08
CA GLY A 17 24.92 -2.28 11.25
C GLY A 17 25.52 -0.90 11.54
N TYR A 18 26.14 -0.27 10.54
CA TYR A 18 26.70 1.07 10.74
C TYR A 18 25.61 2.16 10.95
N GLN A 19 24.41 1.98 10.38
CA GLN A 19 23.29 2.88 10.63
C GLN A 19 22.82 2.80 12.07
N ILE A 20 22.56 1.58 12.56
CA ILE A 20 22.13 1.32 13.94
C ILE A 20 23.16 1.88 14.92
N ALA A 21 24.45 1.63 14.67
CA ALA A 21 25.52 2.16 15.49
C ALA A 21 25.51 3.70 15.54
N PHE A 22 25.40 4.37 14.38
CA PHE A 22 25.42 5.83 14.34
C PHE A 22 24.19 6.45 15.00
N GLN A 23 22.98 5.94 14.73
CA GLN A 23 21.75 6.39 15.37
C GLN A 23 21.84 6.23 16.89
N THR A 24 22.29 5.08 17.36
CA THR A 24 22.43 4.81 18.79
C THR A 24 23.43 5.78 19.43
N ALA A 25 24.59 5.99 18.82
CA ALA A 25 25.60 6.92 19.32
C ALA A 25 25.16 8.39 19.26
N PHE A 26 24.41 8.77 18.22
CA PHE A 26 23.82 10.10 18.04
C PHE A 26 22.83 10.45 19.14
N HIS A 27 22.16 9.44 19.70
CA HIS A 27 21.27 9.56 20.86
C HIS A 27 21.98 9.42 22.22
N GLY A 28 23.32 9.47 22.24
CA GLY A 28 24.13 9.62 23.46
C GLY A 28 24.52 8.32 24.15
N PHE A 29 24.36 7.17 23.51
CA PHE A 29 24.82 5.88 24.02
C PHE A 29 26.28 5.63 23.65
N HIS A 30 27.03 4.93 24.49
CA HIS A 30 28.37 4.45 24.13
C HIS A 30 28.23 3.21 23.26
N VAL A 31 28.81 3.25 22.06
CA VAL A 31 28.64 2.20 21.06
C VAL A 31 29.98 1.56 20.73
N THR A 32 30.07 0.24 20.80
CA THR A 32 31.19 -0.51 20.23
C THR A 32 30.75 -1.23 18.97
N VAL A 33 31.32 -0.88 17.82
CA VAL A 33 31.11 -1.57 16.55
C VAL A 33 32.09 -2.73 16.45
N TYR A 34 31.56 -3.94 16.36
CA TYR A 34 32.34 -5.16 16.17
C TYR A 34 32.22 -5.67 14.73
N ASP A 35 33.35 -6.07 14.15
CA ASP A 35 33.38 -6.87 12.93
C ASP A 35 34.60 -7.80 12.95
N ILE A 36 34.62 -8.82 12.10
CA ILE A 36 35.62 -9.90 12.16
C ILE A 36 37.03 -9.49 11.74
N SER A 37 37.20 -8.28 11.18
CA SER A 37 38.51 -7.76 10.77
C SER A 37 38.56 -6.22 10.77
N GLU A 38 39.74 -5.67 11.03
CA GLU A 38 40.02 -4.23 10.95
C GLU A 38 39.72 -3.65 9.56
N GLU A 39 39.97 -4.42 8.48
CA GLU A 39 39.72 -3.97 7.11
C GLU A 39 38.23 -3.65 6.88
N ILE A 40 37.32 -4.46 7.44
CA ILE A 40 35.87 -4.23 7.32
C ILE A 40 35.47 -3.00 8.16
N LEU A 41 36.04 -2.87 9.37
CA LEU A 41 35.80 -1.71 10.24
C LEU A 41 36.27 -0.40 9.60
N ASP A 42 37.41 -0.40 8.90
CA ASP A 42 37.90 0.79 8.18
C ASP A 42 36.97 1.21 7.04
N LYS A 43 36.35 0.25 6.34
CA LYS A 43 35.30 0.54 5.35
C LYS A 43 34.06 1.13 6.00
N ALA A 44 33.67 0.65 7.18
CA ALA A 44 32.54 1.19 7.93
C ALA A 44 32.80 2.63 8.43
N LYS A 45 34.03 2.94 8.91
CA LYS A 45 34.44 4.30 9.30
C LYS A 45 34.16 5.34 8.21
N ALA A 46 34.47 5.00 6.94
CA ALA A 46 34.17 5.88 5.81
C ALA A 46 32.65 6.12 5.62
N LYS A 47 31.81 5.14 5.94
CA LYS A 47 30.34 5.25 5.85
C LYS A 47 29.73 6.13 6.93
N PHE A 48 30.34 6.23 8.11
CA PHE A 48 29.90 7.17 9.14
C PHE A 48 30.02 8.64 8.70
N GLU A 49 30.98 8.99 7.84
CA GLU A 49 31.05 10.34 7.26
C GLU A 49 29.90 10.62 6.28
N GLU A 50 29.49 9.61 5.53
CA GLU A 50 28.31 9.69 4.65
C GLU A 50 27.03 9.87 5.48
N LEU A 51 26.87 9.10 6.57
CA LEU A 51 25.75 9.27 7.49
C LEU A 51 25.72 10.64 8.15
N ALA A 52 26.88 11.17 8.54
CA ALA A 52 26.95 12.50 9.10
C ALA A 52 26.45 13.58 8.11
N LYS A 53 26.62 13.40 6.80
CA LYS A 53 26.03 14.28 5.78
C LYS A 53 24.52 14.09 5.71
N ASN A 54 24.05 12.84 5.73
CA ASN A 54 22.62 12.53 5.70
C ASN A 54 21.90 13.10 6.93
N PHE A 55 22.46 12.98 8.13
CA PHE A 55 21.84 13.52 9.36
C PHE A 55 21.81 15.06 9.35
N ARG A 56 22.82 15.73 8.77
CA ARG A 56 22.77 17.18 8.55
C ARG A 56 21.67 17.56 7.58
N ALA A 57 21.53 16.84 6.46
CA ALA A 57 20.56 17.14 5.43
C ALA A 57 19.12 16.81 5.87
N ASP A 58 18.92 15.63 6.44
CA ASP A 58 17.60 15.05 6.72
C ASP A 58 17.07 15.47 8.11
N LEU A 59 17.94 15.60 9.11
CA LEU A 59 17.56 15.92 10.50
C LEU A 59 18.05 17.29 10.99
N GLN A 60 18.74 18.06 10.13
CA GLN A 60 19.35 19.34 10.52
C GLN A 60 20.31 19.22 11.72
N ALA A 61 20.99 18.07 11.83
CA ALA A 61 21.93 17.82 12.92
C ALA A 61 23.08 18.84 12.90
N THR A 62 23.44 19.37 14.08
CA THR A 62 24.57 20.28 14.25
C THR A 62 25.91 19.55 14.23
N ASP A 63 26.99 20.25 13.90
CA ASP A 63 28.34 19.67 13.91
C ASP A 63 28.74 19.15 15.30
N GLU A 64 28.28 19.78 16.38
CA GLU A 64 28.54 19.32 17.75
C GLU A 64 27.82 17.99 18.05
N GLN A 65 26.57 17.82 17.61
CA GLN A 65 25.87 16.55 17.73
C GLN A 65 26.56 15.44 16.93
N ILE A 66 27.00 15.75 15.70
CA ILE A 66 27.77 14.79 14.87
C ILE A 66 29.09 14.42 15.54
N LYS A 67 29.82 15.40 16.08
CA LYS A 67 31.08 15.17 16.78
C LYS A 67 30.87 14.29 18.01
N THR A 68 29.87 14.60 18.84
CA THR A 68 29.50 13.82 20.02
C THR A 68 29.13 12.39 19.65
N ALA A 69 28.34 12.19 18.58
CA ALA A 69 27.98 10.87 18.08
C ALA A 69 29.23 10.05 17.69
N LYS A 70 30.22 10.66 17.05
CA LYS A 70 31.47 9.99 16.69
C LYS A 70 32.35 9.66 17.89
N GLU A 71 32.43 10.57 18.88
CA GLU A 71 33.17 10.35 20.12
C GLU A 71 32.57 9.20 20.96
N ASN A 72 31.28 8.94 20.79
CA ASN A 72 30.58 7.82 21.41
C ASN A 72 30.82 6.46 20.71
N ILE A 73 31.52 6.40 19.58
CA ILE A 73 31.75 5.16 18.82
C ILE A 73 33.18 4.67 18.98
N GLU A 74 33.31 3.45 19.47
CA GLU A 74 34.53 2.65 19.47
C GLU A 74 34.43 1.50 18.47
N TYR A 75 35.57 0.98 18.03
CA TYR A 75 35.67 -0.10 17.05
C TYR A 75 36.54 -1.22 17.62
N SER A 76 36.15 -2.47 17.42
CA SER A 76 36.96 -3.62 17.84
C SER A 76 36.79 -4.79 16.88
N SER A 77 37.91 -5.36 16.44
CA SER A 77 37.93 -6.67 15.77
C SER A 77 38.02 -7.86 16.74
N ASP A 78 38.12 -7.59 18.04
CA ASP A 78 38.13 -8.58 19.12
C ASP A 78 36.75 -8.64 19.77
N LEU A 79 36.04 -9.76 19.57
CA LEU A 79 34.69 -9.97 20.09
C LEU A 79 34.63 -9.93 21.62
N ARG A 80 35.66 -10.42 22.31
CA ARG A 80 35.70 -10.43 23.78
C ARG A 80 35.80 -9.01 24.32
N LYS A 81 36.65 -8.17 23.72
CA LYS A 81 36.74 -6.74 24.08
C LYS A 81 35.43 -6.03 23.76
N ALA A 82 34.84 -6.31 22.61
CA ALA A 82 33.63 -5.61 22.17
C ALA A 82 32.41 -5.86 23.07
N ILE A 83 32.33 -7.01 23.74
CA ILE A 83 31.17 -7.39 24.58
C ILE A 83 31.41 -7.20 26.09
N GLU A 84 32.65 -6.93 26.52
CA GLU A 84 33.09 -6.97 27.92
C GLU A 84 32.20 -6.12 28.86
N ASN A 85 31.75 -4.95 28.40
CA ASN A 85 30.94 -4.02 29.20
C ASN A 85 29.51 -3.84 28.69
N ALA A 86 29.10 -4.58 27.66
CA ALA A 86 27.85 -4.37 26.95
C ALA A 86 26.62 -4.60 27.84
N ASP A 87 25.69 -3.65 27.82
CA ASP A 87 24.34 -3.81 28.38
C ASP A 87 23.39 -4.39 27.31
N LEU A 88 23.60 -4.02 26.05
CA LEU A 88 22.85 -4.49 24.89
C LEU A 88 23.80 -4.89 23.76
N LEU A 89 23.56 -6.04 23.15
CA LEU A 89 24.16 -6.44 21.88
C LEU A 89 23.10 -6.43 20.78
N ILE A 90 23.34 -5.70 19.69
CA ILE A 90 22.54 -5.73 18.47
C ILE A 90 23.31 -6.48 17.38
N GLU A 91 22.83 -7.66 17.00
CA GLU A 91 23.41 -8.50 15.97
C GLU A 91 22.87 -8.11 14.57
N SER A 92 23.79 -7.79 13.66
CA SER A 92 23.55 -7.43 12.25
C SER A 92 24.64 -8.05 11.35
N ILE A 93 24.94 -9.32 11.58
CA ILE A 93 25.89 -10.15 10.82
C ILE A 93 25.15 -10.87 9.66
N PRO A 94 25.86 -11.57 8.75
CA PRO A 94 25.24 -12.23 7.60
C PRO A 94 24.02 -13.11 7.98
N GLU A 95 22.97 -13.05 7.14
CA GLU A 95 21.69 -13.76 7.32
C GLU A 95 21.84 -15.28 7.02
N ASN A 96 22.67 -15.96 7.80
CA ASN A 96 22.94 -17.39 7.70
C ASN A 96 22.79 -18.06 9.08
N ILE A 97 22.00 -19.13 9.13
CA ILE A 97 21.68 -19.83 10.38
C ILE A 97 22.94 -20.34 11.08
N GLN A 98 23.86 -20.99 10.35
CA GLN A 98 25.07 -21.55 10.94
C GLN A 98 25.96 -20.45 11.53
N ILE A 99 26.20 -19.38 10.77
CA ILE A 99 27.02 -18.24 11.22
C ILE A 99 26.43 -17.62 12.50
N LYS A 100 25.11 -17.36 12.53
CA LYS A 100 24.44 -16.78 13.71
C LYS A 100 24.46 -17.75 14.90
N THR A 101 24.24 -19.05 14.69
CA THR A 101 24.34 -20.06 15.75
C THR A 101 25.73 -20.09 16.37
N GLU A 102 26.79 -20.17 15.56
CA GLU A 102 28.18 -20.16 16.04
C GLU A 102 28.51 -18.87 16.78
N PHE A 103 28.04 -17.72 16.27
CA PHE A 103 28.22 -16.42 16.90
C PHE A 103 27.57 -16.35 18.29
N TYR A 104 26.31 -16.78 18.43
CA TYR A 104 25.63 -16.79 19.73
C TYR A 104 26.26 -17.79 20.72
N GLN A 105 26.72 -18.95 20.25
CA GLN A 105 27.42 -19.92 21.11
C GLN A 105 28.76 -19.38 21.62
N GLN A 106 29.46 -18.56 20.83
CA GLN A 106 30.67 -17.88 21.29
C GLN A 106 30.32 -16.82 22.34
N LEU A 107 29.33 -15.97 22.07
CA LEU A 107 28.86 -14.93 22.99
C LEU A 107 28.36 -15.48 24.32
N ALA A 108 27.65 -16.62 24.31
CA ALA A 108 27.16 -17.28 25.52
C ALA A 108 28.28 -17.55 26.55
N LYS A 109 29.54 -17.70 26.09
CA LYS A 109 30.71 -17.99 26.93
C LYS A 109 31.41 -16.74 27.47
N ILE A 110 31.22 -15.59 26.84
CA ILE A 110 32.06 -14.39 27.08
C ILE A 110 31.26 -13.14 27.45
N ALA A 111 29.97 -13.07 27.11
CA ALA A 111 29.15 -11.90 27.39
C ALA A 111 28.78 -11.83 28.88
N PRO A 112 28.84 -10.65 29.52
CA PRO A 112 28.38 -10.45 30.89
C PRO A 112 26.95 -10.95 31.10
N GLU A 113 26.61 -11.57 32.23
CA GLU A 113 25.25 -12.12 32.45
C GLU A 113 24.12 -11.08 32.28
N LYS A 114 24.41 -9.79 32.52
CA LYS A 114 23.45 -8.69 32.36
C LYS A 114 23.02 -8.43 30.91
N THR A 115 23.86 -8.74 29.92
CA THR A 115 23.69 -8.27 28.53
C THR A 115 22.44 -8.85 27.89
N ILE A 116 21.59 -7.98 27.33
CA ILE A 116 20.47 -8.35 26.46
C ILE A 116 20.98 -8.55 25.04
N PHE A 117 20.54 -9.62 24.37
CA PHE A 117 20.87 -9.88 22.97
C PHE A 117 19.65 -9.58 22.10
N VAL A 118 19.84 -8.82 21.03
CA VAL A 118 18.82 -8.63 20.00
C VAL A 118 19.38 -8.92 18.61
N SER A 119 18.55 -9.46 17.72
CA SER A 119 18.88 -9.65 16.30
C SER A 119 18.14 -8.66 15.42
N ASN A 120 18.83 -8.09 14.44
CA ASN A 120 18.27 -7.28 13.34
C ASN A 120 17.86 -8.16 12.13
N SER A 121 17.73 -9.47 12.30
CA SER A 121 17.25 -10.40 11.27
C SER A 121 15.90 -9.96 10.70
N SER A 122 15.76 -9.95 9.37
CA SER A 122 14.49 -9.59 8.69
C SER A 122 13.57 -10.79 8.48
N THR A 123 14.11 -12.01 8.51
CA THR A 123 13.35 -13.24 8.15
C THR A 123 13.46 -14.37 9.16
N LEU A 124 14.59 -14.46 9.87
CA LEU A 124 14.82 -15.50 10.87
C LEU A 124 14.19 -15.11 12.21
N LEU A 125 13.57 -16.08 12.86
CA LEU A 125 12.78 -15.92 14.07
C LEU A 125 13.66 -16.05 15.34
N PRO A 126 13.35 -15.32 16.43
CA PRO A 126 14.13 -15.40 17.65
C PRO A 126 14.15 -16.81 18.27
N SER A 127 13.06 -17.58 18.15
CA SER A 127 13.00 -18.98 18.61
C SER A 127 14.05 -19.89 17.95
N GLN A 128 14.53 -19.55 16.75
CA GLN A 128 15.58 -20.34 16.07
C GLN A 128 16.94 -20.23 16.76
N PHE A 129 17.18 -19.14 17.50
CA PHE A 129 18.49 -18.84 18.09
C PHE A 129 18.51 -18.82 19.62
N ALA A 130 17.35 -18.66 20.26
CA ALA A 130 17.21 -18.54 21.70
C ALA A 130 18.03 -19.56 22.52
N ALA A 131 18.01 -20.84 22.13
CA ALA A 131 18.73 -21.89 22.85
C ALA A 131 20.26 -21.77 22.77
N TYR A 132 20.80 -21.06 21.77
CA TYR A 132 22.23 -20.90 21.56
C TYR A 132 22.82 -19.68 22.27
N THR A 133 21.99 -18.79 22.80
CA THR A 133 22.44 -17.54 23.44
C THR A 133 22.96 -17.74 24.87
N GLY A 134 22.60 -18.87 25.50
CA GLY A 134 22.83 -19.11 26.93
C GLY A 134 21.99 -18.21 27.86
N ARG A 135 21.09 -17.40 27.30
CA ARG A 135 20.20 -16.44 27.99
C ARG A 135 18.89 -16.26 27.22
N PRO A 136 18.15 -17.35 26.93
CA PRO A 136 16.94 -17.28 26.12
C PRO A 136 15.90 -16.29 26.68
N GLU A 137 15.92 -16.02 27.99
CA GLU A 137 15.06 -15.04 28.63
C GLU A 137 15.43 -13.57 28.34
N LYS A 138 16.67 -13.31 27.89
CA LYS A 138 17.20 -11.99 27.49
C LYS A 138 17.46 -11.88 25.99
N PHE A 139 16.74 -12.66 25.19
CA PHE A 139 16.86 -12.68 23.73
C PHE A 139 15.53 -12.37 23.05
N LEU A 140 15.59 -11.59 21.97
CA LEU A 140 14.47 -11.20 21.12
C LEU A 140 15.01 -10.61 19.81
N ASN A 141 14.14 -10.28 18.85
CA ASN A 141 14.54 -9.52 17.69
C ASN A 141 14.19 -8.02 17.86
N LEU A 142 15.06 -7.18 17.31
CA LEU A 142 14.89 -5.73 17.18
C LEU A 142 15.27 -5.35 15.75
N HIS A 143 14.27 -5.27 14.87
CA HIS A 143 14.44 -5.10 13.44
C HIS A 143 14.24 -3.64 13.01
N PHE A 144 15.14 -3.18 12.14
CA PHE A 144 15.21 -1.82 11.64
C PHE A 144 15.10 -1.77 10.11
N ALA A 145 14.38 -0.79 9.58
CA ALA A 145 14.33 -0.52 8.14
C ALA A 145 15.56 0.27 7.66
N ASN A 146 15.91 0.22 6.38
CA ASN A 146 17.01 1.05 5.85
C ASN A 146 16.70 2.55 6.03
N ARG A 147 17.71 3.42 6.18
CA ARG A 147 17.56 4.85 6.56
C ARG A 147 16.79 5.02 7.87
N ILE A 148 17.25 4.36 8.94
CA ILE A 148 16.55 4.28 10.24
C ILE A 148 16.19 5.63 10.88
N TRP A 149 16.89 6.71 10.52
CA TRP A 149 16.60 8.06 11.02
C TRP A 149 15.37 8.70 10.37
N LEU A 150 14.95 8.21 9.20
CA LEU A 150 13.73 8.63 8.50
C LEU A 150 12.62 7.59 8.60
N HIS A 151 12.96 6.32 8.43
CA HIS A 151 12.03 5.20 8.57
C HIS A 151 12.12 4.65 10.00
N ASN A 152 11.77 5.51 10.96
CA ASN A 152 12.08 5.33 12.37
C ASN A 152 11.18 4.31 13.09
N THR A 153 10.79 3.22 12.44
CA THR A 153 10.13 2.07 13.11
C THR A 153 11.17 1.07 13.63
N ALA A 154 10.97 0.57 14.84
CA ALA A 154 11.73 -0.55 15.38
C ALA A 154 10.78 -1.72 15.71
N GLU A 155 10.82 -2.78 14.92
CA GLU A 155 9.96 -3.96 15.12
C GLU A 155 10.56 -4.90 16.17
N ILE A 156 9.83 -5.11 17.26
CA ILE A 156 10.28 -5.85 18.46
C ILE A 156 9.48 -7.15 18.53
N MET A 157 10.18 -8.28 18.37
CA MET A 157 9.55 -9.60 18.32
C MET A 157 10.18 -10.52 19.37
N SER A 158 9.37 -10.87 20.37
CA SER A 158 9.75 -11.83 21.41
C SER A 158 9.53 -13.28 20.94
N HIS A 159 10.23 -14.22 21.57
CA HIS A 159 9.85 -15.64 21.55
C HIS A 159 9.23 -16.03 22.90
N SER A 160 8.77 -17.28 23.00
CA SER A 160 7.99 -17.77 24.15
C SER A 160 8.66 -17.68 25.51
N THR A 161 9.99 -17.55 25.60
CA THR A 161 10.71 -17.47 26.87
C THR A 161 11.32 -16.09 27.14
N THR A 162 11.22 -15.13 26.20
CA THR A 162 11.68 -13.76 26.43
C THR A 162 10.94 -13.16 27.63
N GLN A 163 11.67 -12.55 28.58
CA GLN A 163 11.07 -11.87 29.70
C GLN A 163 10.36 -10.58 29.26
N GLU A 164 9.21 -10.30 29.88
CA GLU A 164 8.41 -9.12 29.61
C GLU A 164 9.15 -7.82 29.97
N GLU A 165 9.96 -7.87 31.03
CA GLU A 165 10.83 -6.76 31.45
C GLU A 165 11.91 -6.46 30.41
N VAL A 166 12.49 -7.49 29.80
CA VAL A 166 13.48 -7.33 28.71
C VAL A 166 12.82 -6.70 27.49
N ARG A 167 11.62 -7.15 27.11
CA ARG A 167 10.86 -6.56 26.00
C ARG A 167 10.59 -5.07 26.22
N LYS A 168 10.12 -4.71 27.42
CA LYS A 168 9.87 -3.31 27.82
C LYS A 168 11.15 -2.47 27.84
N GLU A 169 12.26 -3.04 28.29
CA GLU A 169 13.56 -2.36 28.27
C GLU A 169 14.03 -2.07 26.83
N ILE A 170 13.82 -3.02 25.90
CA ILE A 170 14.11 -2.80 24.47
C ILE A 170 13.15 -1.80 23.81
N GLU A 171 11.86 -1.80 24.18
CA GLU A 171 10.94 -0.73 23.74
C GLU A 171 11.40 0.65 24.20
N GLN A 172 11.83 0.76 25.46
CA GLN A 172 12.33 2.03 25.99
C GLN A 172 13.65 2.43 25.31
N PHE A 173 14.54 1.47 25.03
CA PHE A 173 15.74 1.70 24.24
C PHE A 173 15.39 2.25 22.85
N ALA A 174 14.48 1.61 22.13
CA ALA A 174 14.02 2.05 20.81
C ALA A 174 13.49 3.50 20.85
N LYS A 175 12.66 3.85 21.85
CA LYS A 175 12.21 5.24 22.06
C LYS A 175 13.37 6.20 22.31
N ASN A 176 14.33 5.79 23.14
CA ASN A 176 15.48 6.62 23.50
C ASN A 176 16.38 6.92 22.29
N ILE A 177 16.42 6.04 21.28
CA ILE A 177 17.13 6.24 20.01
C ILE A 177 16.25 6.82 18.90
N GLY A 178 15.11 7.44 19.24
CA GLY A 178 14.24 8.16 18.29
C GLY A 178 13.32 7.28 17.44
N MET A 179 13.17 6.01 17.80
CA MET A 179 12.35 5.04 17.06
C MET A 179 10.95 4.93 17.68
N VAL A 180 9.96 4.64 16.83
CA VAL A 180 8.61 4.21 17.19
C VAL A 180 8.64 2.68 17.37
N PRO A 181 8.46 2.15 18.59
CA PRO A 181 8.44 0.71 18.81
C PRO A 181 7.19 0.07 18.22
N ILE A 182 7.38 -0.99 17.43
CA ILE A 182 6.32 -1.79 16.82
C ILE A 182 6.39 -3.19 17.45
N VAL A 183 5.49 -3.48 18.39
CA VAL A 183 5.50 -4.75 19.12
C VAL A 183 4.84 -5.85 18.29
N VAL A 184 5.59 -6.88 17.97
CA VAL A 184 5.13 -8.09 17.30
C VAL A 184 4.81 -9.15 18.35
N ARG A 185 3.53 -9.45 18.50
CA ARG A 185 2.96 -10.27 19.59
C ARG A 185 3.15 -11.78 19.37
N LYS A 186 3.33 -12.21 18.11
CA LYS A 186 3.66 -13.60 17.74
C LYS A 186 4.70 -13.62 16.64
N GLU A 187 5.59 -14.61 16.71
CA GLU A 187 6.66 -14.77 15.73
C GLU A 187 6.11 -14.93 14.30
N VAL A 188 6.58 -14.07 13.40
CA VAL A 188 6.27 -14.14 11.97
C VAL A 188 7.48 -13.68 11.15
N PRO A 189 7.88 -14.43 10.10
CA PRO A 189 8.90 -13.94 9.17
C PRO A 189 8.42 -12.64 8.49
N GLY A 190 9.28 -11.63 8.42
CA GLY A 190 8.92 -10.34 7.81
C GLY A 190 8.08 -9.41 8.71
N TYR A 191 7.88 -9.75 9.98
CA TYR A 191 7.27 -8.87 10.99
C TYR A 191 5.91 -8.31 10.53
N VAL A 192 5.61 -7.04 10.82
CA VAL A 192 4.37 -6.36 10.44
C VAL A 192 4.54 -5.71 9.08
N LEU A 193 5.62 -4.95 8.87
CA LEU A 193 5.83 -4.18 7.64
C LEU A 193 5.98 -5.09 6.41
N ASN A 194 6.94 -6.02 6.41
CA ASN A 194 7.22 -6.81 5.20
C ASN A 194 6.11 -7.83 4.92
N SER A 195 5.36 -8.26 5.94
CA SER A 195 4.14 -9.06 5.78
C SER A 195 3.06 -8.34 4.96
N MET A 196 2.98 -7.01 5.04
CA MET A 196 2.08 -6.19 4.20
C MET A 196 2.73 -5.77 2.89
N LEU A 197 3.98 -5.32 2.93
CA LEU A 197 4.69 -4.75 1.78
C LEU A 197 4.93 -5.79 0.67
N SER A 198 5.28 -7.03 1.04
CA SER A 198 5.59 -8.08 0.06
C SER A 198 4.41 -8.44 -0.84
N PRO A 199 3.20 -8.78 -0.34
CA PRO A 199 2.05 -9.06 -1.21
C PRO A 199 1.60 -7.84 -2.01
N PHE A 200 1.68 -6.63 -1.44
CA PHE A 200 1.37 -5.38 -2.14
C PHE A 200 2.30 -5.15 -3.36
N LEU A 201 3.62 -5.21 -3.15
CA LEU A 201 4.59 -5.04 -4.22
C LEU A 201 4.52 -6.17 -5.25
N SER A 202 4.34 -7.42 -4.78
CA SER A 202 4.14 -8.56 -5.67
C SER A 202 2.95 -8.34 -6.60
N ALA A 203 1.80 -7.86 -6.09
CA ALA A 203 0.64 -7.55 -6.91
C ALA A 203 0.93 -6.49 -7.99
N ALA A 204 1.67 -5.43 -7.65
CA ALA A 204 2.11 -4.41 -8.60
C ALA A 204 3.01 -5.00 -9.70
N LEU A 205 3.99 -5.82 -9.29
CA LEU A 205 4.88 -6.47 -10.25
C LEU A 205 4.12 -7.41 -11.18
N GLN A 206 3.11 -8.14 -10.69
CA GLN A 206 2.28 -9.01 -11.53
C GLN A 206 1.45 -8.21 -12.54
N LEU A 207 0.96 -7.01 -12.18
CA LEU A 207 0.28 -6.12 -13.12
C LEU A 207 1.22 -5.70 -14.26
N TRP A 208 2.47 -5.35 -13.92
CA TRP A 208 3.49 -4.96 -14.90
C TRP A 208 3.96 -6.14 -15.77
N LEU A 209 4.30 -7.29 -15.16
CA LEU A 209 4.73 -8.51 -15.87
C LEU A 209 3.65 -9.04 -16.81
N GLY A 210 2.39 -8.97 -16.40
CA GLY A 210 1.24 -9.34 -17.22
C GLY A 210 0.97 -8.37 -18.37
N GLN A 211 1.66 -7.22 -18.39
CA GLN A 211 1.45 -6.12 -19.33
C GLN A 211 0.00 -5.63 -19.32
N PHE A 212 -0.63 -5.62 -18.13
CA PHE A 212 -1.99 -5.11 -17.96
C PHE A 212 -2.03 -3.59 -18.12
N THR A 213 -0.98 -2.90 -17.67
CA THR A 213 -0.82 -1.45 -17.84
C THR A 213 0.65 -1.06 -17.71
N THR A 214 0.98 0.25 -17.69
CA THR A 214 2.36 0.75 -17.52
C THR A 214 2.71 0.99 -16.05
N ALA A 215 4.01 1.15 -15.75
CA ALA A 215 4.45 1.42 -14.38
C ALA A 215 3.87 2.73 -13.84
N GLU A 216 3.77 3.76 -14.70
CA GLU A 216 3.20 5.05 -14.35
C GLU A 216 1.71 4.94 -14.01
N TYR A 217 0.94 4.15 -14.75
CA TYR A 217 -0.49 3.96 -14.43
C TYR A 217 -0.71 3.14 -13.16
N ILE A 218 0.17 2.18 -12.86
CA ILE A 218 0.16 1.48 -11.57
C ILE A 218 0.34 2.47 -10.42
N ASP A 219 1.35 3.34 -10.52
CA ASP A 219 1.63 4.33 -9.48
C ASP A 219 0.55 5.39 -9.38
N LYS A 220 0.06 5.93 -10.52
CA LYS A 220 -1.04 6.91 -10.55
C LYS A 220 -2.31 6.37 -9.91
N ALA A 221 -2.70 5.14 -10.25
CA ALA A 221 -3.90 4.52 -9.67
C ALA A 221 -3.77 4.39 -8.15
N TRP A 222 -2.60 3.94 -7.65
CA TRP A 222 -2.36 3.81 -6.22
C TRP A 222 -2.33 5.15 -5.50
N MET A 223 -1.48 6.07 -5.96
CA MET A 223 -1.27 7.37 -5.32
C MET A 223 -2.56 8.19 -5.32
N LYS A 224 -3.29 8.20 -6.43
CA LYS A 224 -4.54 8.96 -6.53
C LYS A 224 -5.70 8.29 -5.81
N GLY A 225 -5.80 6.96 -5.87
CA GLY A 225 -6.86 6.19 -5.21
C GLY A 225 -6.74 6.16 -3.68
N THR A 226 -5.52 6.26 -3.14
CA THR A 226 -5.27 6.14 -1.69
C THR A 226 -4.75 7.41 -1.03
N GLY A 227 -4.23 8.36 -1.80
CA GLY A 227 -3.52 9.53 -1.29
C GLY A 227 -2.08 9.23 -0.86
N ALA A 228 -1.57 8.01 -1.09
CA ALA A 228 -0.19 7.68 -0.78
C ALA A 228 0.80 8.56 -1.58
N PRO A 229 1.90 9.01 -0.96
CA PRO A 229 2.87 9.91 -1.61
C PRO A 229 3.76 9.18 -2.64
N THR A 230 3.75 7.85 -2.66
CA THR A 230 4.61 7.05 -3.53
C THR A 230 3.88 5.79 -3.98
N GLY A 231 3.99 5.47 -5.27
CA GLY A 231 3.44 4.27 -5.87
C GLY A 231 4.37 3.05 -5.74
N PRO A 232 3.85 1.82 -5.91
CA PRO A 232 4.63 0.59 -5.75
C PRO A 232 5.81 0.44 -6.74
N MET A 233 5.71 1.00 -7.95
CA MET A 233 6.79 0.92 -8.94
C MET A 233 7.94 1.86 -8.54
N ALA A 234 7.62 3.07 -8.09
CA ALA A 234 8.60 3.96 -7.46
C ALA A 234 9.21 3.35 -6.19
N LEU A 235 8.43 2.63 -5.37
CA LEU A 235 8.96 1.90 -4.20
C LEU A 235 9.97 0.82 -4.59
N TYR A 236 9.76 0.10 -5.70
CA TYR A 236 10.74 -0.85 -6.22
C TYR A 236 12.08 -0.17 -6.55
N ASP A 237 12.05 1.02 -7.15
CA ASP A 237 13.26 1.78 -7.48
C ASP A 237 13.97 2.32 -6.23
N ILE A 238 13.20 2.70 -5.19
CA ILE A 238 13.74 3.15 -3.90
C ILE A 238 14.39 2.00 -3.13
N ILE A 239 13.73 0.84 -3.08
CA ILE A 239 14.24 -0.37 -2.43
C ILE A 239 15.46 -0.92 -3.20
N GLY A 240 15.41 -0.80 -4.52
CA GLY A 240 16.39 -1.33 -5.45
C GLY A 240 16.04 -2.71 -5.96
N LEU A 241 16.11 -2.89 -7.29
CA LEU A 241 15.59 -4.07 -8.00
C LEU A 241 16.37 -5.37 -7.77
N THR A 242 17.58 -5.28 -7.21
CA THR A 242 18.35 -6.46 -6.76
C THR A 242 17.64 -7.22 -5.65
N THR A 243 16.99 -6.51 -4.72
CA THR A 243 16.29 -7.10 -3.58
C THR A 243 15.14 -8.02 -4.03
N PRO A 244 14.14 -7.56 -4.79
CA PRO A 244 13.08 -8.44 -5.27
C PRO A 244 13.60 -9.54 -6.20
N TYR A 245 14.62 -9.27 -7.03
CA TYR A 245 15.24 -10.32 -7.85
C TYR A 245 15.77 -11.49 -6.99
N ASN A 246 16.50 -11.19 -5.92
CA ASN A 246 17.03 -12.20 -5.02
C ASN A 246 15.93 -12.94 -4.25
N ILE A 247 14.86 -12.25 -3.86
CA ILE A 247 13.69 -12.88 -3.21
C ILE A 247 13.06 -13.92 -4.15
N TYR A 248 12.78 -13.57 -5.40
CA TYR A 248 12.20 -14.52 -6.36
C TYR A 248 13.17 -15.65 -6.69
N LYS A 249 14.47 -15.37 -6.80
CA LYS A 249 15.50 -16.41 -7.00
C LYS A 249 15.51 -17.42 -5.86
N LEU A 250 15.47 -16.95 -4.61
CA LEU A 250 15.40 -17.83 -3.43
C LEU A 250 14.11 -18.66 -3.44
N GLN A 251 12.97 -18.09 -3.82
CA GLN A 251 11.70 -18.83 -3.93
C GLN A 251 11.78 -19.96 -4.96
N VAL A 252 12.45 -19.73 -6.10
CA VAL A 252 12.70 -20.76 -7.12
C VAL A 252 13.62 -21.88 -6.59
N GLU A 253 14.67 -21.52 -5.85
CA GLU A 253 15.57 -22.45 -5.17
C GLU A 253 14.81 -23.31 -4.13
N GLN A 254 13.85 -22.70 -3.44
CA GLN A 254 12.94 -23.34 -2.48
C GLN A 254 11.78 -24.12 -3.12
N GLY A 255 11.74 -24.23 -4.45
CA GLY A 255 10.83 -25.11 -5.18
C GLY A 255 9.66 -24.42 -5.88
N LYS A 256 9.53 -23.09 -5.79
CA LYS A 256 8.45 -22.32 -6.43
C LYS A 256 8.79 -22.02 -7.90
N LYS A 257 8.82 -23.07 -8.72
CA LYS A 257 9.37 -23.04 -10.10
C LYS A 257 8.68 -22.04 -11.03
N ASP A 258 7.40 -21.72 -10.80
CA ASP A 258 6.68 -20.73 -11.60
C ASP A 258 7.29 -19.31 -11.51
N ASP A 259 7.99 -19.01 -10.41
CA ASP A 259 8.67 -17.72 -10.22
C ASP A 259 9.92 -17.56 -11.11
N GLN A 260 10.40 -18.63 -11.77
CA GLN A 260 11.55 -18.55 -12.68
C GLN A 260 11.32 -17.52 -13.79
N LYS A 261 10.09 -17.41 -14.29
CA LYS A 261 9.73 -16.41 -15.31
C LYS A 261 9.93 -14.98 -14.80
N VAL A 262 9.64 -14.75 -13.52
CA VAL A 262 9.84 -13.44 -12.87
C VAL A 262 11.33 -13.14 -12.78
N VAL A 263 12.13 -14.11 -12.31
CA VAL A 263 13.59 -14.01 -12.22
C VAL A 263 14.19 -13.64 -13.57
N ASP A 264 13.81 -14.35 -14.64
CA ASP A 264 14.35 -14.13 -15.99
C ASP A 264 14.02 -12.72 -16.52
N ILE A 265 12.79 -12.24 -16.29
CA ILE A 265 12.35 -10.91 -16.73
C ILE A 265 13.06 -9.82 -15.94
N LEU A 266 13.14 -9.93 -14.61
CA LEU A 266 13.88 -8.98 -13.77
C LEU A 266 15.36 -8.95 -14.13
N GLU A 267 15.97 -10.12 -14.36
CA GLU A 267 17.37 -10.22 -14.75
C GLU A 267 17.65 -9.49 -16.07
N LYS A 268 16.83 -9.77 -17.09
CA LYS A 268 16.97 -9.18 -18.43
C LYS A 268 16.70 -7.68 -18.43
N THR A 269 15.70 -7.24 -17.68
CA THR A 269 15.21 -5.85 -17.73
C THR A 269 16.03 -4.92 -16.86
N PHE A 270 16.45 -5.38 -15.68
CA PHE A 270 17.00 -4.52 -14.63
C PHE A 270 18.41 -4.92 -14.20
N ILE A 271 18.65 -6.20 -13.91
CA ILE A 271 19.92 -6.64 -13.31
C ILE A 271 21.07 -6.56 -14.33
N LYS A 272 20.94 -7.21 -15.49
CA LYS A 272 21.98 -7.22 -16.54
C LYS A 272 22.29 -5.80 -17.08
N PRO A 273 21.29 -4.93 -17.31
CA PRO A 273 21.55 -3.56 -17.76
C PRO A 273 21.97 -2.58 -16.66
N ASN A 274 22.10 -3.03 -15.40
CA ASN A 274 22.40 -2.18 -14.23
C ASN A 274 21.39 -1.04 -14.01
N LYS A 275 20.09 -1.32 -14.22
CA LYS A 275 18.96 -0.42 -13.93
C LYS A 275 18.33 -0.83 -12.58
N LEU A 276 19.03 -0.53 -11.49
CA LEU A 276 18.70 -1.00 -10.14
C LEU A 276 17.86 0.00 -9.35
N GLY A 277 17.35 1.05 -9.96
CA GLY A 277 16.53 2.10 -9.33
C GLY A 277 17.34 3.35 -8.98
N VAL A 278 16.99 3.99 -7.86
CA VAL A 278 17.60 5.25 -7.40
C VAL A 278 19.13 5.15 -7.31
N SER A 279 19.63 4.01 -6.84
CA SER A 279 21.07 3.77 -6.63
C SER A 279 21.93 3.84 -7.89
N THR A 280 21.34 3.56 -9.07
CA THR A 280 22.04 3.57 -10.36
C THR A 280 21.52 4.64 -11.30
N GLY A 281 20.59 5.49 -10.83
CA GLY A 281 19.98 6.55 -11.65
C GLY A 281 18.86 6.07 -12.59
N GLU A 282 18.54 4.78 -12.62
CA GLU A 282 17.51 4.24 -13.53
C GLU A 282 16.96 2.90 -13.01
N GLY A 283 15.64 2.72 -13.10
CA GLY A 283 14.90 1.49 -12.82
C GLY A 283 13.62 1.44 -13.64
N PHE A 284 12.45 1.44 -12.99
CA PHE A 284 11.17 1.76 -13.64
C PHE A 284 11.10 3.22 -14.09
N TYR A 285 11.79 4.12 -13.39
CA TYR A 285 11.93 5.53 -13.71
C TYR A 285 13.40 5.93 -13.88
N THR A 286 13.64 7.11 -14.44
CA THR A 286 14.97 7.74 -14.53
C THR A 286 15.16 8.75 -13.40
N TYR A 287 16.36 8.81 -12.82
CA TYR A 287 16.72 9.65 -11.67
C TYR A 287 18.00 10.46 -11.93
N PRO A 288 18.17 11.65 -11.31
CA PRO A 288 17.19 12.35 -10.47
C PRO A 288 16.02 12.94 -11.27
N ASN A 289 14.96 13.39 -10.59
CA ASN A 289 13.74 13.99 -11.17
C ASN A 289 12.82 12.99 -11.88
N ALA A 290 12.55 11.86 -11.23
CA ALA A 290 11.63 10.86 -11.78
C ALA A 290 10.25 11.45 -12.05
N ALA A 291 9.55 10.91 -13.06
CA ALA A 291 8.24 11.42 -13.49
C ALA A 291 7.21 11.47 -12.34
N TRP A 292 7.24 10.50 -11.42
CA TRP A 292 6.35 10.45 -10.26
C TRP A 292 6.60 11.55 -9.22
N GLN A 293 7.76 12.20 -9.27
CA GLN A 293 8.13 13.32 -8.39
C GLN A 293 7.66 14.68 -8.93
N GLN A 294 7.16 14.72 -10.17
CA GLN A 294 6.69 15.96 -10.80
C GLN A 294 5.31 16.34 -10.26
N GLU A 295 5.07 17.64 -10.06
CA GLU A 295 3.80 18.17 -9.52
C GLU A 295 2.59 17.79 -10.39
N ASP A 296 2.79 17.65 -11.70
CA ASP A 296 1.75 17.32 -12.67
C ASP A 296 1.57 15.81 -12.91
N PHE A 297 2.32 14.94 -12.22
CA PHE A 297 2.23 13.48 -12.42
C PHE A 297 0.81 12.94 -12.24
N LEU A 298 0.10 13.45 -11.22
CA LEU A 298 -1.29 13.10 -10.90
C LEU A 298 -2.31 14.06 -11.50
N ALA A 299 -1.88 15.05 -12.30
CA ALA A 299 -2.78 15.98 -12.94
C ALA A 299 -3.62 15.28 -14.02
N VAL A 300 -4.89 15.65 -14.11
CA VAL A 300 -5.76 15.18 -15.19
C VAL A 300 -5.33 15.84 -16.50
N PRO A 301 -4.97 15.06 -17.54
CA PRO A 301 -4.65 15.64 -18.83
C PRO A 301 -5.86 16.39 -19.41
N LYS A 302 -5.63 17.51 -20.10
CA LYS A 302 -6.71 18.23 -20.79
C LYS A 302 -7.37 17.32 -21.83
N ALA A 303 -8.69 17.27 -21.81
CA ALA A 303 -9.47 16.56 -22.81
C ALA A 303 -9.36 17.23 -24.18
N ASP A 304 -9.25 16.43 -25.22
CA ASP A 304 -9.47 16.85 -26.60
C ASP A 304 -10.97 16.75 -26.93
N LEU A 305 -11.70 17.83 -26.62
CA LEU A 305 -13.15 17.89 -26.82
C LEU A 305 -13.57 17.66 -28.29
N SER A 306 -12.67 17.85 -29.27
CA SER A 306 -12.97 17.57 -30.68
C SER A 306 -13.19 16.07 -30.96
N LYS A 307 -12.63 15.19 -30.12
CA LYS A 307 -12.80 13.73 -30.17
C LYS A 307 -14.05 13.25 -29.43
N ILE A 308 -14.69 14.12 -28.66
CA ILE A 308 -15.86 13.79 -27.85
C ILE A 308 -17.11 14.22 -28.60
N LYS A 309 -17.75 13.25 -29.26
CA LYS A 309 -19.09 13.41 -29.85
C LYS A 309 -20.18 12.85 -28.93
N ILE A 310 -19.97 13.01 -27.62
CA ILE A 310 -20.90 12.59 -26.57
C ILE A 310 -21.54 13.86 -26.03
N LYS A 311 -22.86 13.96 -26.15
CA LYS A 311 -23.65 15.06 -25.58
C LYS A 311 -24.55 14.53 -24.47
N LYS A 312 -25.27 13.43 -24.75
CA LYS A 312 -26.19 12.81 -23.81
C LYS A 312 -25.59 11.57 -23.16
N VAL A 313 -25.49 11.57 -21.84
CA VAL A 313 -24.96 10.48 -21.01
C VAL A 313 -26.09 9.92 -20.15
N VAL A 314 -26.32 8.61 -20.25
CA VAL A 314 -27.28 7.89 -19.40
C VAL A 314 -26.50 7.08 -18.38
N ILE A 315 -26.88 7.15 -17.11
CA ILE A 315 -26.31 6.32 -16.04
C ILE A 315 -27.42 5.41 -15.54
N ALA A 316 -27.24 4.10 -15.67
CA ALA A 316 -28.19 3.12 -15.15
C ALA A 316 -27.80 2.63 -13.76
N GLY A 317 -28.69 2.82 -12.79
CA GLY A 317 -28.51 2.55 -11.37
C GLY A 317 -28.30 3.84 -10.58
N SER A 318 -29.20 4.14 -9.65
CA SER A 318 -29.15 5.35 -8.80
C SER A 318 -28.47 5.13 -7.44
N GLY A 319 -27.68 4.05 -7.33
CA GLY A 319 -26.83 3.77 -6.17
C GLY A 319 -25.77 4.85 -5.92
N ILE A 320 -24.97 4.67 -4.86
CA ILE A 320 -23.96 5.66 -4.43
C ILE A 320 -23.03 6.06 -5.58
N LEU A 321 -22.45 5.09 -6.29
CA LEU A 321 -21.54 5.36 -7.41
C LEU A 321 -22.28 5.90 -8.64
N GLY A 322 -23.43 5.34 -9.00
CA GLY A 322 -24.22 5.82 -10.14
C GLY A 322 -24.59 7.30 -10.02
N LEU A 323 -25.03 7.73 -8.82
CA LEU A 323 -25.30 9.14 -8.55
C LEU A 323 -24.03 10.01 -8.65
N GLN A 324 -22.90 9.55 -8.13
CA GLN A 324 -21.64 10.30 -8.25
C GLN A 324 -21.17 10.43 -9.70
N ILE A 325 -21.30 9.38 -10.52
CA ILE A 325 -20.95 9.41 -11.94
C ILE A 325 -21.87 10.38 -12.69
N ALA A 326 -23.18 10.32 -12.44
CA ALA A 326 -24.16 11.20 -13.06
C ALA A 326 -23.93 12.68 -12.68
N ALA A 327 -23.71 12.95 -11.38
CA ALA A 327 -23.39 14.29 -10.91
C ALA A 327 -22.10 14.84 -11.53
N GLN A 328 -21.06 14.00 -11.66
CA GLN A 328 -19.79 14.39 -12.26
C GLN A 328 -19.98 14.76 -13.74
N ALA A 329 -20.68 13.92 -14.51
CA ALA A 329 -20.97 14.21 -15.92
C ALA A 329 -21.79 15.50 -16.08
N ALA A 330 -22.86 15.66 -15.30
CA ALA A 330 -23.70 16.85 -15.31
C ALA A 330 -22.91 18.13 -14.94
N PHE A 331 -22.02 18.04 -13.96
CA PHE A 331 -21.19 19.16 -13.51
C PHE A 331 -20.23 19.66 -14.59
N TYR A 332 -19.71 18.74 -15.42
CA TYR A 332 -18.85 19.07 -16.56
C TYR A 332 -19.62 19.36 -17.86
N GLY A 333 -20.94 19.57 -17.77
CA GLY A 333 -21.74 20.12 -18.86
C GLY A 333 -22.40 19.11 -19.78
N PHE A 334 -22.38 17.82 -19.45
CA PHE A 334 -23.07 16.79 -20.23
C PHE A 334 -24.56 16.77 -19.88
N ASP A 335 -25.41 16.63 -20.90
CA ASP A 335 -26.84 16.35 -20.71
C ASP A 335 -26.98 14.94 -20.15
N THR A 336 -27.39 14.83 -18.89
CA THR A 336 -27.24 13.61 -18.11
C THR A 336 -28.59 13.11 -17.62
N VAL A 337 -28.87 11.83 -17.84
CA VAL A 337 -30.04 11.15 -17.28
C VAL A 337 -29.57 10.05 -16.34
N ILE A 338 -30.00 10.08 -15.09
CA ILE A 338 -29.86 8.94 -14.19
C ILE A 338 -31.15 8.12 -14.20
N TYR A 339 -31.01 6.84 -14.53
CA TYR A 339 -32.09 5.88 -14.63
C TYR A 339 -32.04 4.88 -13.48
N ASP A 340 -33.19 4.55 -12.90
CA ASP A 340 -33.35 3.38 -12.04
C ASP A 340 -34.71 2.72 -12.31
N LEU A 341 -34.76 1.40 -12.13
CA LEU A 341 -35.99 0.63 -12.28
C LEU A 341 -37.02 0.98 -11.19
N LYS A 342 -36.55 1.44 -10.02
CA LYS A 342 -37.40 1.74 -8.87
C LYS A 342 -37.50 3.25 -8.63
N GLU A 343 -38.72 3.79 -8.66
CA GLU A 343 -38.96 5.20 -8.35
C GLU A 343 -38.48 5.59 -6.95
N GLU A 344 -38.61 4.68 -5.97
CA GLU A 344 -38.13 4.91 -4.61
C GLU A 344 -36.62 5.12 -4.57
N ALA A 345 -35.86 4.34 -5.34
CA ALA A 345 -34.41 4.48 -5.43
C ALA A 345 -34.00 5.83 -6.07
N LEU A 346 -34.80 6.35 -7.01
CA LEU A 346 -34.59 7.69 -7.57
C LEU A 346 -34.85 8.79 -6.53
N LYS A 347 -35.93 8.68 -5.75
CA LYS A 347 -36.22 9.63 -4.66
C LYS A 347 -35.09 9.64 -3.62
N GLU A 348 -34.57 8.47 -3.25
CA GLU A 348 -33.40 8.35 -2.37
C GLU A 348 -32.11 8.92 -2.99
N ALA A 349 -31.94 8.82 -4.32
CA ALA A 349 -30.80 9.44 -4.99
C ALA A 349 -30.92 10.98 -5.01
N GLN A 350 -32.12 11.52 -5.23
CA GLN A 350 -32.37 12.97 -5.17
C GLN A 350 -32.06 13.55 -3.79
N THR A 351 -32.42 12.87 -2.70
CA THR A 351 -32.10 13.33 -1.34
C THR A 351 -30.59 13.32 -1.07
N ARG A 352 -29.84 12.39 -1.67
CA ARG A 352 -28.37 12.32 -1.58
C ARG A 352 -27.64 13.29 -2.51
N PHE A 353 -28.31 13.77 -3.56
CA PHE A 353 -27.71 14.66 -4.55
C PHE A 353 -27.37 16.04 -3.98
N GLU A 354 -28.24 16.62 -3.15
CA GLU A 354 -28.00 17.95 -2.58
C GLU A 354 -26.78 17.99 -1.64
N PRO A 355 -26.61 17.06 -0.67
CA PRO A 355 -25.37 16.97 0.11
C PRO A 355 -24.13 16.75 -0.77
N LEU A 356 -24.25 15.98 -1.85
CA LEU A 356 -23.14 15.74 -2.78
C LEU A 356 -22.69 17.05 -3.45
N LEU A 357 -23.61 17.94 -3.84
CA LEU A 357 -23.25 19.24 -4.43
C LEU A 357 -22.47 20.15 -3.47
N LEU A 358 -22.69 20.02 -2.16
CA LEU A 358 -21.87 20.72 -1.14
C LEU A 358 -20.42 20.22 -1.15
N GLU A 359 -20.19 18.95 -1.45
CA GLU A 359 -18.83 18.42 -1.63
C GLU A 359 -18.13 19.03 -2.86
N TYR A 360 -18.87 19.29 -3.94
CA TYR A 360 -18.31 19.97 -5.12
C TYR A 360 -17.90 21.40 -4.80
N GLN A 361 -18.69 22.12 -4.01
CA GLN A 361 -18.29 23.45 -3.51
C GLN A 361 -17.05 23.37 -2.64
N LYS A 362 -16.97 22.37 -1.76
CA LYS A 362 -15.84 22.19 -0.83
C LYS A 362 -14.53 21.82 -1.55
N TYR A 363 -14.56 20.82 -2.42
CA TYR A 363 -13.36 20.20 -2.98
C TYR A 363 -13.00 20.71 -4.38
N LEU A 364 -13.99 21.13 -5.19
CA LEU A 364 -13.76 21.69 -6.52
C LEU A 364 -13.95 23.21 -6.57
N GLN A 365 -14.25 23.85 -5.43
CA GLN A 365 -14.51 25.30 -5.34
C GLN A 365 -15.61 25.75 -6.30
N ALA A 366 -16.61 24.89 -6.53
CA ALA A 366 -17.72 25.18 -7.42
C ALA A 366 -18.52 26.40 -6.94
N ASN A 367 -18.81 27.34 -7.85
CA ASN A 367 -19.68 28.47 -7.54
C ASN A 367 -21.17 28.12 -7.70
N GLU A 368 -22.05 28.98 -7.19
CA GLU A 368 -23.51 28.77 -7.23
C GLU A 368 -24.05 28.52 -8.65
N LYS A 369 -23.52 29.24 -9.65
CA LYS A 369 -23.93 29.08 -11.05
C LYS A 369 -23.58 27.68 -11.60
N GLN A 370 -22.39 27.16 -11.28
CA GLN A 370 -22.01 25.80 -11.68
C GLN A 370 -22.92 24.76 -11.02
N ILE A 371 -23.27 24.96 -9.75
CA ILE A 371 -24.16 24.09 -8.99
C ILE A 371 -25.59 24.13 -9.58
N GLU A 372 -26.12 25.31 -9.90
CA GLU A 372 -27.41 25.44 -10.60
C GLU A 372 -27.40 24.76 -11.97
N GLN A 373 -26.35 24.98 -12.76
CA GLN A 373 -26.22 24.33 -14.07
C GLN A 373 -26.13 22.81 -13.95
N THR A 374 -25.48 22.29 -12.92
CA THR A 374 -25.40 20.84 -12.65
C THR A 374 -26.79 20.25 -12.42
N ARG A 375 -27.67 20.97 -11.70
CA ARG A 375 -29.07 20.54 -11.51
C ARG A 375 -29.85 20.53 -12.82
N LEU A 376 -29.66 21.56 -13.64
CA LEU A 376 -30.32 21.66 -14.96
C LEU A 376 -29.84 20.57 -15.93
N ASN A 377 -28.60 20.11 -15.79
CA ASN A 377 -28.01 19.08 -16.62
C ASN A 377 -28.35 17.65 -16.18
N LEU A 378 -29.03 17.44 -15.04
CA LEU A 378 -29.32 16.11 -14.49
C LEU A 378 -30.82 15.84 -14.38
N GLU A 379 -31.34 14.94 -15.24
CA GLU A 379 -32.70 14.40 -15.17
C GLU A 379 -32.71 13.05 -14.42
N PHE A 380 -33.72 12.82 -13.58
CA PHE A 380 -33.99 11.53 -12.95
C PHE A 380 -35.17 10.87 -13.68
N SER A 381 -34.98 9.66 -14.22
CA SER A 381 -36.02 8.96 -15.00
C SER A 381 -36.19 7.51 -14.55
N HIS A 382 -37.43 7.04 -14.48
CA HIS A 382 -37.76 5.60 -14.37
C HIS A 382 -38.17 4.99 -15.72
N ASP A 383 -38.21 5.81 -16.78
CA ASP A 383 -38.53 5.40 -18.14
C ASP A 383 -37.22 5.17 -18.92
N LEU A 384 -36.93 3.89 -19.17
CA LEU A 384 -35.71 3.44 -19.83
C LEU A 384 -35.68 3.81 -21.31
N GLU A 385 -36.81 3.66 -22.01
CA GLU A 385 -36.91 3.93 -23.45
C GLU A 385 -36.71 5.43 -23.70
N LYS A 386 -37.40 6.28 -22.93
CA LYS A 386 -37.23 7.74 -23.00
C LYS A 386 -35.81 8.17 -22.66
N ALA A 387 -35.19 7.57 -21.63
CA ALA A 387 -33.82 7.90 -21.25
C ALA A 387 -32.84 7.62 -22.40
N LEU A 388 -33.03 6.52 -23.13
CA LEU A 388 -32.10 6.05 -24.16
C LEU A 388 -32.30 6.63 -25.57
N GLN A 389 -33.46 7.26 -25.86
CA GLN A 389 -33.90 7.64 -27.21
C GLN A 389 -32.83 8.30 -28.10
N ASP A 390 -31.95 9.13 -27.53
CA ASP A 390 -30.88 9.85 -28.23
C ASP A 390 -29.50 9.71 -27.55
N ALA A 391 -29.37 8.79 -26.59
CA ALA A 391 -28.17 8.59 -25.78
C ALA A 391 -26.91 8.34 -26.64
N ASP A 392 -25.82 9.03 -26.31
CA ASP A 392 -24.51 8.80 -26.94
C ASP A 392 -23.67 7.81 -26.12
N LEU A 393 -23.82 7.83 -24.80
CA LEU A 393 -23.13 6.95 -23.85
C LEU A 393 -24.12 6.46 -22.79
N LEU A 394 -24.12 5.15 -22.52
CA LEU A 394 -24.78 4.53 -21.37
C LEU A 394 -23.72 3.95 -20.45
N ILE A 395 -23.68 4.37 -19.18
CA ILE A 395 -22.81 3.82 -18.13
C ILE A 395 -23.67 3.02 -17.15
N GLU A 396 -23.44 1.73 -17.10
CA GLU A 396 -24.14 0.81 -16.21
C GLU A 396 -23.44 0.73 -14.85
N SER A 397 -24.19 0.98 -13.78
CA SER A 397 -23.76 0.91 -12.37
C SER A 397 -24.85 0.26 -11.49
N ILE A 398 -25.37 -0.88 -11.94
CA ILE A 398 -26.37 -1.72 -11.28
C ILE A 398 -25.70 -2.85 -10.48
N PRO A 399 -26.44 -3.65 -9.68
CA PRO A 399 -25.87 -4.72 -8.87
C PRO A 399 -24.95 -5.69 -9.64
N GLU A 400 -23.89 -6.14 -8.97
CA GLU A 400 -22.86 -7.02 -9.51
C GLU A 400 -23.34 -8.49 -9.61
N SER A 401 -24.34 -8.75 -10.45
CA SER A 401 -24.83 -10.09 -10.79
C SER A 401 -24.84 -10.27 -12.31
N LEU A 402 -24.30 -11.39 -12.79
CA LEU A 402 -24.27 -11.70 -14.22
C LEU A 402 -25.68 -11.80 -14.80
N GLU A 403 -26.61 -12.44 -14.10
CA GLU A 403 -28.01 -12.63 -14.53
C GLU A 403 -28.75 -11.30 -14.64
N ILE A 404 -28.53 -10.40 -13.67
CA ILE A 404 -29.13 -9.05 -13.66
C ILE A 404 -28.56 -8.23 -14.82
N LYS A 405 -27.24 -8.25 -15.00
CA LYS A 405 -26.57 -7.50 -16.07
C LYS A 405 -26.92 -8.05 -17.45
N GLU A 406 -26.97 -9.37 -17.64
CA GLU A 406 -27.44 -9.99 -18.88
C GLU A 406 -28.83 -9.49 -19.26
N SER A 407 -29.80 -9.63 -18.33
CA SER A 407 -31.17 -9.16 -18.54
C SER A 407 -31.21 -7.67 -18.88
N PHE A 408 -30.44 -6.85 -18.16
CA PHE A 408 -30.34 -5.42 -18.40
C PHE A 408 -29.78 -5.09 -19.79
N TRP A 409 -28.65 -5.71 -20.18
CA TRP A 409 -28.01 -5.44 -21.47
C TRP A 409 -28.87 -5.86 -22.65
N ILE A 410 -29.59 -6.99 -22.54
CA ILE A 410 -30.55 -7.43 -23.56
C ILE A 410 -31.69 -6.41 -23.69
N GLU A 411 -32.18 -5.86 -22.58
CA GLU A 411 -33.28 -4.89 -22.59
C GLU A 411 -32.87 -3.54 -23.17
N VAL A 412 -31.75 -2.95 -22.70
CA VAL A 412 -31.28 -1.65 -23.21
C VAL A 412 -30.92 -1.69 -24.70
N SER A 413 -30.48 -2.85 -25.21
CA SER A 413 -30.14 -3.03 -26.61
C SER A 413 -31.33 -2.87 -27.56
N LYS A 414 -32.57 -3.00 -27.07
CA LYS A 414 -33.79 -2.80 -27.85
C LYS A 414 -34.09 -1.32 -28.10
N TYR A 415 -33.74 -0.45 -27.15
CA TYR A 415 -34.10 0.97 -27.18
C TYR A 415 -32.93 1.88 -27.54
N ALA A 416 -31.69 1.48 -27.20
CA ALA A 416 -30.52 2.32 -27.41
C ALA A 416 -30.16 2.45 -28.90
N PRO A 417 -30.05 3.68 -29.45
CA PRO A 417 -29.60 3.94 -30.82
C PRO A 417 -28.32 3.18 -31.17
N GLU A 418 -28.14 2.74 -32.42
CA GLU A 418 -26.91 2.02 -32.84
C GLU A 418 -25.61 2.78 -32.53
N LYS A 419 -25.69 4.11 -32.45
CA LYS A 419 -24.59 5.02 -32.08
C LYS A 419 -24.25 5.07 -30.59
N THR A 420 -25.00 4.43 -29.69
CA THR A 420 -24.78 4.55 -28.23
C THR A 420 -23.63 3.66 -27.78
N ILE A 421 -22.60 4.24 -27.15
CA ILE A 421 -21.50 3.49 -26.52
C ILE A 421 -22.03 2.88 -25.22
N PHE A 422 -21.74 1.61 -24.97
CA PHE A 422 -22.09 0.96 -23.70
C PHE A 422 -20.84 0.83 -22.84
N ALA A 423 -20.91 1.38 -21.63
CA ALA A 423 -19.88 1.29 -20.62
C ALA A 423 -20.42 0.60 -19.36
N SER A 424 -19.59 -0.18 -18.67
CA SER A 424 -19.92 -0.74 -17.36
C SER A 424 -18.95 -0.29 -16.28
N ASN A 425 -19.49 0.03 -15.11
CA ASN A 425 -18.76 0.29 -13.86
C ASN A 425 -18.59 -1.01 -13.03
N SER A 426 -18.68 -2.19 -13.65
CA SER A 426 -18.49 -3.48 -12.98
C SER A 426 -17.06 -3.61 -12.43
N SER A 427 -16.93 -4.13 -11.21
CA SER A 427 -15.64 -4.21 -10.50
C SER A 427 -14.91 -5.54 -10.69
N THR A 428 -15.67 -6.62 -10.93
CA THR A 428 -15.17 -8.00 -10.93
C THR A 428 -15.52 -8.76 -12.22
N LEU A 429 -16.66 -8.48 -12.85
CA LEU A 429 -16.98 -9.08 -14.13
C LEU A 429 -16.10 -8.43 -15.22
N LEU A 430 -15.68 -9.24 -16.18
CA LEU A 430 -14.82 -8.78 -17.28
C LEU A 430 -15.67 -8.39 -18.49
N PRO A 431 -15.18 -7.48 -19.35
CA PRO A 431 -15.89 -7.11 -20.57
C PRO A 431 -16.27 -8.33 -21.43
N SER A 432 -15.36 -9.30 -21.55
CA SER A 432 -15.55 -10.57 -22.28
C SER A 432 -16.67 -11.46 -21.74
N ARG A 433 -17.14 -11.25 -20.51
CA ARG A 433 -18.29 -11.96 -19.92
C ARG A 433 -19.63 -11.30 -20.21
N ILE A 434 -19.62 -10.05 -20.66
CA ILE A 434 -20.83 -9.24 -20.79
C ILE A 434 -21.07 -8.80 -22.24
N LYS A 435 -20.02 -8.59 -23.04
CA LYS A 435 -20.08 -8.01 -24.39
C LYS A 435 -21.14 -8.65 -25.29
N ASP A 436 -21.35 -9.97 -25.19
CA ASP A 436 -22.26 -10.71 -26.07
C ASP A 436 -23.74 -10.38 -25.80
N PHE A 437 -24.08 -9.89 -24.61
CA PHE A 437 -25.44 -9.46 -24.25
C PHE A 437 -25.80 -8.09 -24.82
N THR A 438 -24.82 -7.34 -25.32
CA THR A 438 -25.00 -5.94 -25.75
C THR A 438 -25.45 -5.79 -27.20
N GLY A 439 -25.31 -6.84 -28.01
CA GLY A 439 -25.49 -6.76 -29.46
C GLY A 439 -24.54 -5.81 -30.20
N ARG A 440 -23.54 -5.23 -29.50
CA ARG A 440 -22.59 -4.24 -30.04
C ARG A 440 -21.22 -4.32 -29.35
N ALA A 441 -20.64 -5.53 -29.33
CA ALA A 441 -19.40 -5.82 -28.62
C ALA A 441 -18.24 -4.87 -29.00
N ASP A 442 -18.22 -4.36 -30.23
CA ASP A 442 -17.23 -3.40 -30.71
C ASP A 442 -17.33 -2.02 -30.06
N ARG A 443 -18.48 -1.70 -29.45
CA ARG A 443 -18.78 -0.43 -28.77
C ARG A 443 -19.13 -0.62 -27.30
N TYR A 444 -18.79 -1.78 -26.75
CA TYR A 444 -18.87 -2.10 -25.34
C TYR A 444 -17.49 -1.99 -24.66
N ILE A 445 -17.43 -1.39 -23.48
CA ILE A 445 -16.20 -1.14 -22.73
C ILE A 445 -16.47 -1.09 -21.22
N HIS A 446 -15.44 -1.24 -20.40
CA HIS A 446 -15.53 -0.96 -18.97
C HIS A 446 -14.91 0.41 -18.67
N LEU A 447 -15.62 1.20 -17.87
CA LEU A 447 -15.22 2.50 -17.38
C LEU A 447 -15.53 2.51 -15.87
N HIS A 448 -14.53 2.12 -15.08
CA HIS A 448 -14.68 1.88 -13.66
C HIS A 448 -14.21 3.09 -12.82
N PHE A 449 -14.99 3.41 -11.79
CA PHE A 449 -14.78 4.56 -10.94
C PHE A 449 -14.56 4.14 -9.48
N ALA A 450 -13.56 4.74 -8.83
CA ALA A 450 -13.40 4.63 -7.39
C ALA A 450 -14.43 5.52 -6.65
N ASN A 451 -14.93 5.04 -5.50
CA ASN A 451 -15.83 5.83 -4.65
C ASN A 451 -15.17 7.15 -4.20
N HIS A 452 -15.98 8.19 -3.98
CA HIS A 452 -15.53 9.59 -3.84
C HIS A 452 -14.88 10.10 -5.14
N ILE A 453 -15.64 9.98 -6.24
CA ILE A 453 -15.19 10.25 -7.61
C ILE A 453 -14.56 11.63 -7.75
N LEU A 454 -15.11 12.66 -7.09
CA LEU A 454 -14.58 14.03 -7.18
C LEU A 454 -13.20 14.20 -6.53
N VAL A 455 -12.83 13.38 -5.54
CA VAL A 455 -11.54 13.46 -4.81
C VAL A 455 -10.52 12.49 -5.38
N ARG A 456 -10.91 11.22 -5.54
CA ARG A 456 -10.03 10.16 -6.03
C ARG A 456 -9.90 10.18 -7.55
N ASN A 457 -10.79 10.90 -8.25
CA ASN A 457 -10.91 11.14 -9.70
C ASN A 457 -10.02 10.30 -10.64
N ILE A 458 -10.06 8.98 -10.50
CA ILE A 458 -9.50 8.01 -11.45
C ILE A 458 -10.64 7.30 -12.17
N ALA A 459 -10.43 7.04 -13.46
CA ALA A 459 -11.30 6.19 -14.25
C ALA A 459 -10.45 5.07 -14.87
N GLU A 460 -10.66 3.83 -14.44
CA GLU A 460 -9.95 2.67 -14.98
C GLU A 460 -10.68 2.12 -16.20
N ILE A 461 -9.99 2.06 -17.34
CA ILE A 461 -10.59 1.80 -18.66
C ILE A 461 -10.03 0.50 -19.21
N MET A 462 -10.90 -0.46 -19.51
CA MET A 462 -10.51 -1.70 -20.18
C MET A 462 -11.56 -2.15 -21.20
N GLY A 463 -11.09 -2.59 -22.37
CA GLY A 463 -11.93 -3.20 -23.40
C GLY A 463 -11.76 -4.72 -23.44
N SER A 464 -12.67 -5.38 -24.14
CA SER A 464 -12.46 -6.76 -24.60
C SER A 464 -11.61 -6.79 -25.87
N SER A 465 -11.31 -7.98 -26.39
CA SER A 465 -10.70 -8.16 -27.71
C SER A 465 -11.49 -7.51 -28.86
N ASP A 466 -12.80 -7.33 -28.68
CA ASP A 466 -13.69 -6.87 -29.75
C ASP A 466 -13.90 -5.36 -29.67
N THR A 467 -13.64 -4.75 -28.51
CA THR A 467 -13.80 -3.32 -28.30
C THR A 467 -12.92 -2.54 -29.28
N SER A 468 -13.54 -1.67 -30.08
CA SER A 468 -12.83 -0.87 -31.06
C SER A 468 -11.81 0.07 -30.40
N PRO A 469 -10.58 0.20 -30.92
CA PRO A 469 -9.60 1.17 -30.44
C PRO A 469 -10.11 2.62 -30.47
N GLU A 470 -11.01 2.95 -31.40
CA GLU A 470 -11.66 4.26 -31.45
C GLU A 470 -12.56 4.49 -30.22
N ILE A 471 -13.29 3.45 -29.80
CA ILE A 471 -14.16 3.51 -28.62
C ILE A 471 -13.33 3.64 -27.35
N PHE A 472 -12.23 2.90 -27.25
CA PHE A 472 -11.27 3.04 -26.15
C PHE A 472 -10.75 4.48 -26.05
N THR A 473 -10.29 5.04 -27.17
CA THR A 473 -9.80 6.43 -27.24
C THR A 473 -10.88 7.44 -26.85
N LYS A 474 -12.12 7.25 -27.32
CA LYS A 474 -13.25 8.11 -26.94
C LYS A 474 -13.54 8.07 -25.44
N MET A 475 -13.43 6.91 -24.80
CA MET A 475 -13.63 6.81 -23.34
C MET A 475 -12.49 7.44 -22.54
N VAL A 476 -11.26 7.36 -23.03
CA VAL A 476 -10.12 8.09 -22.44
C VAL A 476 -10.37 9.60 -22.49
N GLU A 477 -10.83 10.13 -23.63
CA GLU A 477 -11.15 11.56 -23.74
C GLU A 477 -12.39 11.95 -22.93
N PHE A 478 -13.42 11.11 -22.88
CA PHE A 478 -14.58 11.32 -22.02
C PHE A 478 -14.18 11.41 -20.54
N ALA A 479 -13.36 10.46 -20.06
CA ALA A 479 -12.84 10.48 -18.69
C ALA A 479 -12.12 11.80 -18.39
N LYS A 480 -11.22 12.26 -19.27
CA LYS A 480 -10.57 13.56 -19.12
C LYS A 480 -11.57 14.72 -19.08
N ALA A 481 -12.62 14.68 -19.90
CA ALA A 481 -13.60 15.77 -19.99
C ALA A 481 -14.48 15.90 -18.74
N ILE A 482 -14.71 14.81 -18.03
CA ILE A 482 -15.34 14.82 -16.70
C ILE A 482 -14.31 14.91 -15.57
N ASN A 483 -13.09 15.40 -15.87
CA ASN A 483 -11.98 15.61 -14.95
C ASN A 483 -11.53 14.35 -14.17
N MET A 484 -11.49 13.22 -14.87
CA MET A 484 -10.96 11.96 -14.35
C MET A 484 -9.60 11.69 -14.97
N LEU A 485 -8.65 11.26 -14.15
CA LEU A 485 -7.36 10.73 -14.57
C LEU A 485 -7.58 9.33 -15.18
N PRO A 486 -7.44 9.17 -16.51
CA PRO A 486 -7.65 7.87 -17.13
C PRO A 486 -6.51 6.93 -16.76
N ILE A 487 -6.85 5.73 -16.30
CA ILE A 487 -5.93 4.61 -16.06
C ILE A 487 -6.22 3.57 -17.13
N GLU A 488 -5.34 3.46 -18.12
CA GLU A 488 -5.57 2.62 -19.29
C GLU A 488 -5.06 1.20 -19.06
N LEU A 489 -5.95 0.21 -19.15
CA LEU A 489 -5.59 -1.20 -19.15
C LEU A 489 -5.57 -1.74 -20.57
N LYS A 490 -4.46 -2.40 -20.92
CA LYS A 490 -4.22 -3.04 -22.22
C LYS A 490 -4.83 -4.44 -22.31
N LYS A 491 -5.24 -5.01 -21.18
CA LYS A 491 -5.82 -6.35 -21.05
C LYS A 491 -6.85 -6.36 -19.92
N GLU A 492 -7.80 -7.27 -20.04
CA GLU A 492 -8.83 -7.48 -19.01
C GLU A 492 -8.21 -7.95 -17.69
N ARG A 493 -8.56 -7.27 -16.59
CA ARG A 493 -8.13 -7.60 -15.24
C ARG A 493 -9.27 -7.36 -14.25
N ALA A 494 -9.72 -8.42 -13.60
CA ALA A 494 -10.70 -8.29 -12.52
C ALA A 494 -10.07 -7.48 -11.37
N GLY A 495 -10.82 -6.52 -10.83
CA GLY A 495 -10.29 -5.57 -9.85
C GLY A 495 -9.36 -4.50 -10.41
N TYR A 496 -9.20 -4.42 -11.73
CA TYR A 496 -8.40 -3.40 -12.43
C TYR A 496 -6.99 -3.26 -11.81
N VAL A 497 -6.46 -2.04 -11.67
CA VAL A 497 -5.19 -1.75 -11.03
C VAL A 497 -5.40 -1.52 -9.54
N LEU A 498 -6.30 -0.60 -9.14
CA LEU A 498 -6.42 -0.19 -7.73
C LEU A 498 -6.78 -1.36 -6.81
N ASN A 499 -7.83 -2.12 -7.13
CA ASN A 499 -8.25 -3.23 -6.26
C ASN A 499 -7.30 -4.43 -6.36
N SER A 500 -6.61 -4.63 -7.48
CA SER A 500 -5.52 -5.61 -7.59
C SER A 500 -4.39 -5.34 -6.60
N LEU A 501 -4.15 -4.07 -6.23
CA LEU A 501 -3.17 -3.67 -5.22
C LEU A 501 -3.77 -3.66 -3.81
N LEU A 502 -4.97 -3.09 -3.66
CA LEU A 502 -5.59 -2.85 -2.37
C LEU A 502 -5.97 -4.14 -1.66
N VAL A 503 -6.59 -5.10 -2.37
CA VAL A 503 -7.08 -6.33 -1.74
C VAL A 503 -5.93 -7.14 -1.10
N PRO A 504 -4.79 -7.40 -1.77
CA PRO A 504 -3.64 -8.07 -1.13
C PRO A 504 -3.12 -7.36 0.12
N LEU A 505 -3.07 -6.01 0.12
CA LEU A 505 -2.67 -5.24 1.30
C LEU A 505 -3.65 -5.44 2.46
N LEU A 506 -4.95 -5.30 2.22
CA LEU A 506 -5.98 -5.46 3.25
C LEU A 506 -6.01 -6.89 3.81
N VAL A 507 -5.84 -7.89 2.95
CA VAL A 507 -5.76 -9.31 3.35
C VAL A 507 -4.52 -9.56 4.23
N ALA A 508 -3.38 -8.94 3.90
CA ALA A 508 -2.17 -9.06 4.72
C ALA A 508 -2.37 -8.44 6.11
N GLY A 509 -2.95 -7.24 6.20
CA GLY A 509 -3.33 -6.62 7.48
C GLY A 509 -4.30 -7.48 8.30
N LEU A 510 -5.36 -7.97 7.66
CA LEU A 510 -6.31 -8.90 8.29
C LEU A 510 -5.64 -10.19 8.76
N SER A 511 -4.64 -10.70 8.04
CA SER A 511 -3.92 -11.90 8.42
C SER A 511 -3.06 -11.66 9.67
N LEU A 512 -2.39 -10.51 9.75
CA LEU A 512 -1.64 -10.10 10.95
C LEU A 512 -2.56 -10.01 12.18
N TRP A 513 -3.71 -9.35 12.02
CA TRP A 513 -4.71 -9.23 13.08
C TRP A 513 -5.32 -10.59 13.45
N ALA A 514 -5.71 -11.40 12.46
CA ALA A 514 -6.42 -12.65 12.70
C ALA A 514 -5.56 -13.69 13.42
N ASN A 515 -4.25 -13.66 13.19
CA ASN A 515 -3.27 -14.53 13.84
C ASN A 515 -2.69 -13.93 15.14
N ASP A 516 -3.22 -12.80 15.62
CA ASP A 516 -2.75 -12.05 16.79
C ASP A 516 -1.26 -11.67 16.72
N VAL A 517 -0.73 -11.42 15.52
CA VAL A 517 0.64 -10.95 15.32
C VAL A 517 0.75 -9.48 15.74
N ALA A 518 -0.24 -8.67 15.41
CA ALA A 518 -0.31 -7.25 15.78
C ALA A 518 -1.76 -6.80 15.93
N ASP A 519 -1.99 -5.80 16.78
CA ASP A 519 -3.28 -5.12 16.86
C ASP A 519 -3.51 -4.14 15.70
N PRO A 520 -4.76 -3.71 15.45
CA PRO A 520 -5.08 -2.86 14.32
C PRO A 520 -4.30 -1.53 14.29
N GLU A 521 -4.08 -0.90 15.44
CA GLU A 521 -3.33 0.35 15.54
C GLU A 521 -1.88 0.17 15.15
N THR A 522 -1.24 -0.90 15.63
CA THR A 522 0.14 -1.25 15.30
C THR A 522 0.29 -1.52 13.80
N ILE A 523 -0.65 -2.23 13.19
CA ILE A 523 -0.67 -2.52 11.74
C ILE A 523 -0.73 -1.20 10.95
N ASP A 524 -1.69 -0.33 11.27
CA ASP A 524 -1.88 0.94 10.56
C ASP A 524 -0.69 1.89 10.77
N LYS A 525 -0.23 2.04 12.01
CA LYS A 525 0.93 2.87 12.34
C LYS A 525 2.17 2.44 11.58
N THR A 526 2.42 1.13 11.51
CA THR A 526 3.56 0.57 10.77
C THR A 526 3.49 0.93 9.29
N TRP A 527 2.33 0.72 8.66
CA TRP A 527 2.14 1.03 7.24
C TRP A 527 2.29 2.54 6.97
N MET A 528 1.67 3.38 7.79
CA MET A 528 1.67 4.83 7.62
C MET A 528 3.06 5.44 7.81
N ILE A 529 3.84 5.01 8.82
CA ILE A 529 5.21 5.51 9.01
C ILE A 529 6.12 5.04 7.86
N ALA A 530 6.05 3.76 7.48
CA ALA A 530 6.96 3.20 6.50
C ALA A 530 6.74 3.74 5.08
N THR A 531 5.50 4.04 4.72
CA THR A 531 5.13 4.42 3.34
C THR A 531 4.73 5.88 3.18
N GLY A 532 4.49 6.59 4.29
CA GLY A 532 3.89 7.93 4.28
C GLY A 532 2.41 7.93 3.86
N ALA A 533 1.77 6.76 3.73
CA ALA A 533 0.36 6.69 3.38
C ALA A 533 -0.51 7.41 4.44
N PRO A 534 -1.55 8.15 4.03
CA PRO A 534 -2.38 8.92 4.96
C PRO A 534 -3.32 8.05 5.80
N ILE A 535 -3.57 6.81 5.40
CA ILE A 535 -4.51 5.88 6.03
C ILE A 535 -3.91 4.47 5.99
N GLY A 536 -3.98 3.74 7.10
CA GLY A 536 -3.57 2.34 7.18
C GLY A 536 -4.65 1.34 6.73
N PRO A 537 -4.29 0.08 6.47
CA PRO A 537 -5.22 -0.93 5.95
C PRO A 537 -6.42 -1.21 6.87
N MET A 538 -6.27 -1.14 8.19
CA MET A 538 -7.35 -1.42 9.15
C MET A 538 -8.39 -0.29 9.13
N ALA A 539 -7.95 0.96 9.08
CA ALA A 539 -8.83 2.11 8.87
C ALA A 539 -9.51 2.07 7.49
N ILE A 540 -8.82 1.62 6.43
CA ILE A 540 -9.44 1.44 5.10
C ILE A 540 -10.54 0.39 5.15
N LEU A 541 -10.38 -0.71 5.89
CA LEU A 541 -11.42 -1.73 6.08
C LEU A 541 -12.68 -1.12 6.72
N ASP A 542 -12.53 -0.28 7.74
CA ASP A 542 -13.64 0.42 8.39
C ASP A 542 -14.35 1.40 7.47
N ILE A 543 -13.61 2.16 6.66
CA ILE A 543 -14.15 3.12 5.67
C ILE A 543 -14.90 2.38 4.56
N THR A 544 -14.36 1.25 4.10
CA THR A 544 -14.98 0.42 3.04
C THR A 544 -16.22 -0.31 3.54
N GLY A 545 -16.27 -0.61 4.85
CA GLY A 545 -17.37 -1.28 5.53
C GLY A 545 -17.23 -2.79 5.58
N MET A 546 -17.54 -3.38 6.74
CA MET A 546 -17.28 -4.80 7.04
C MET A 546 -17.99 -5.78 6.10
N ASN A 547 -19.22 -5.47 5.67
CA ASN A 547 -19.98 -6.33 4.75
C ASN A 547 -19.29 -6.46 3.39
N THR A 548 -18.75 -5.37 2.86
CA THR A 548 -18.01 -5.36 1.59
C THR A 548 -16.78 -6.26 1.70
N ASN A 549 -15.98 -6.06 2.74
CA ASN A 549 -14.77 -6.85 2.99
C ASN A 549 -15.10 -8.33 3.17
N TYR A 550 -16.14 -8.65 3.94
CA TYR A 550 -16.62 -10.03 4.13
C TYR A 550 -17.01 -10.69 2.80
N ASN A 551 -17.75 -9.99 1.94
CA ASN A 551 -18.18 -10.55 0.65
C ASN A 551 -16.99 -10.80 -0.29
N VAL A 552 -16.00 -9.91 -0.30
CA VAL A 552 -14.75 -10.10 -1.07
C VAL A 552 -14.01 -11.35 -0.58
N LEU A 553 -13.90 -11.55 0.74
CA LEU A 553 -13.18 -12.68 1.33
C LEU A 553 -13.94 -14.01 1.17
N LYS A 554 -15.26 -14.00 1.38
CA LYS A 554 -16.12 -15.20 1.30
C LYS A 554 -16.21 -15.78 -0.11
N ASN A 555 -16.13 -14.93 -1.13
CA ASN A 555 -16.23 -15.37 -2.53
C ASN A 555 -14.86 -15.75 -3.13
N ASN A 556 -13.78 -15.67 -2.34
CA ASN A 556 -12.44 -16.04 -2.79
C ASN A 556 -12.22 -17.55 -2.62
N PRO A 557 -11.68 -18.28 -3.61
CA PRO A 557 -11.52 -19.73 -3.50
C PRO A 557 -10.52 -20.21 -2.44
N ALA A 558 -9.66 -19.34 -1.90
CA ALA A 558 -8.62 -19.73 -0.95
C ALA A 558 -9.19 -19.93 0.48
N GLU A 559 -8.93 -21.09 1.09
CA GLU A 559 -9.46 -21.45 2.42
C GLU A 559 -9.09 -20.43 3.51
N PHE A 560 -7.88 -19.87 3.47
CA PHE A 560 -7.46 -18.90 4.48
C PHE A 560 -8.30 -17.60 4.40
N MET A 561 -8.77 -17.21 3.21
CA MET A 561 -9.65 -16.05 3.03
C MET A 561 -11.00 -16.29 3.71
N HIS A 562 -11.53 -17.51 3.64
CA HIS A 562 -12.76 -17.88 4.36
C HIS A 562 -12.58 -17.80 5.88
N LYS A 563 -11.41 -18.17 6.41
CA LYS A 563 -11.11 -18.03 7.85
C LYS A 563 -11.11 -16.56 8.28
N LEU A 564 -10.54 -15.66 7.47
CA LEU A 564 -10.60 -14.21 7.70
C LEU A 564 -12.04 -13.70 7.64
N ALA A 565 -12.82 -14.10 6.64
CA ALA A 565 -14.22 -13.74 6.50
C ALA A 565 -15.04 -14.14 7.75
N HIS A 566 -14.84 -15.37 8.23
CA HIS A 566 -15.51 -15.88 9.41
C HIS A 566 -15.15 -15.08 10.68
N LYS A 567 -13.87 -14.75 10.88
CA LYS A 567 -13.44 -13.93 12.02
C LYS A 567 -14.03 -12.52 11.95
N LEU A 568 -14.02 -11.86 10.77
CA LEU A 568 -14.69 -10.56 10.59
C LEU A 568 -16.18 -10.62 10.92
N LYS A 569 -16.86 -11.69 10.47
CA LYS A 569 -18.28 -11.86 10.72
C LYS A 569 -18.58 -11.92 12.22
N ILE A 570 -17.87 -12.78 12.96
CA ILE A 570 -18.07 -12.96 14.40
C ILE A 570 -17.67 -11.71 15.19
N GLU A 571 -16.53 -11.11 14.86
CA GLU A 571 -15.99 -10.02 15.68
C GLU A 571 -16.70 -8.69 15.45
N PHE A 572 -17.27 -8.49 14.26
CA PHE A 572 -17.80 -7.20 13.83
C PHE A 572 -19.25 -7.28 13.34
N ILE A 573 -19.52 -8.03 12.27
CA ILE A 573 -20.83 -8.01 11.58
C ILE A 573 -21.95 -8.48 12.50
N ASP A 574 -21.75 -9.60 13.21
CA ASP A 574 -22.76 -10.17 14.12
C ASP A 574 -23.02 -9.30 15.35
N LYS A 575 -22.10 -8.36 15.64
CA LYS A 575 -22.22 -7.37 16.72
C LYS A 575 -22.75 -6.02 16.23
N GLY A 576 -23.05 -5.87 14.94
CA GLY A 576 -23.50 -4.59 14.35
C GLY A 576 -22.39 -3.54 14.18
N ASN A 577 -21.13 -3.91 14.35
CA ASN A 577 -19.98 -3.02 14.16
C ASN A 577 -19.55 -3.06 12.69
N LEU A 578 -20.16 -2.25 11.84
CA LEU A 578 -20.00 -2.31 10.39
C LEU A 578 -18.94 -1.35 9.82
N GLY A 579 -18.12 -0.74 10.69
CA GLY A 579 -17.10 0.25 10.34
C GLY A 579 -17.58 1.68 10.57
N GLN A 580 -17.08 2.63 9.77
CA GLN A 580 -17.39 4.06 9.91
C GLN A 580 -18.91 4.33 9.82
N GLN A 581 -19.64 3.58 8.99
CA GLN A 581 -21.08 3.75 8.79
C GLN A 581 -21.94 3.46 10.03
N SER A 582 -21.47 2.60 10.94
CA SER A 582 -22.18 2.30 12.19
C SER A 582 -21.55 2.99 13.40
N GLY A 583 -20.56 3.86 13.18
CA GLY A 583 -19.79 4.50 14.25
C GLY A 583 -18.70 3.62 14.88
N LYS A 584 -18.55 2.35 14.45
CA LYS A 584 -17.63 1.40 15.08
C LYS A 584 -17.21 0.25 14.16
N GLY A 585 -15.91 0.00 14.09
CA GLY A 585 -15.26 -1.13 13.43
C GLY A 585 -14.00 -1.55 14.20
N PHE A 586 -12.86 -1.64 13.51
CA PHE A 586 -11.54 -1.70 14.18
C PHE A 586 -11.26 -0.45 15.03
N TYR A 587 -11.86 0.68 14.66
CA TYR A 587 -11.80 1.95 15.37
C TYR A 587 -13.18 2.42 15.82
N GLU A 588 -13.19 3.36 16.77
CA GLU A 588 -14.38 4.12 17.19
C GLU A 588 -14.48 5.42 16.38
N TYR A 589 -15.67 5.77 15.90
CA TYR A 589 -15.93 6.96 15.08
C TYR A 589 -16.89 7.92 15.82
N PRO A 590 -16.83 9.24 15.55
CA PRO A 590 -16.19 9.93 14.42
C PRO A 590 -14.71 10.30 14.58
N ASN A 591 -14.09 10.12 15.76
CA ASN A 591 -12.73 10.56 16.06
C ASN A 591 -11.77 9.36 16.28
N PRO A 592 -11.48 8.55 15.25
CA PRO A 592 -10.67 7.35 15.41
C PRO A 592 -9.22 7.69 15.76
N ALA A 593 -8.55 6.78 16.48
CA ALA A 593 -7.19 6.98 16.97
C ALA A 593 -6.18 7.32 15.85
N TRP A 594 -6.34 6.75 14.65
CA TRP A 594 -5.44 6.98 13.51
C TRP A 594 -5.49 8.43 12.96
N GLN A 595 -6.51 9.22 13.30
CA GLN A 595 -6.61 10.64 12.95
C GLN A 595 -5.98 11.57 13.99
N GLN A 596 -5.54 11.04 15.15
CA GLN A 596 -4.94 11.87 16.19
C GLN A 596 -3.51 12.29 15.80
N GLU A 597 -3.14 13.54 16.09
CA GLU A 597 -1.84 14.12 15.71
C GLU A 597 -0.62 13.36 16.26
N ASN A 598 -0.79 12.61 17.35
CA ASN A 598 0.24 11.82 18.00
C ASN A 598 0.23 10.34 17.60
N PHE A 599 -0.67 9.89 16.71
CA PHE A 599 -0.80 8.48 16.35
C PHE A 599 0.52 7.88 15.84
N LEU A 600 1.24 8.62 14.99
CA LEU A 600 2.51 8.18 14.38
C LEU A 600 3.75 8.51 15.23
N LYS A 601 3.60 9.10 16.41
CA LYS A 601 4.71 9.49 17.28
C LYS A 601 5.09 8.35 18.25
N ALA A 602 6.35 8.36 18.70
CA ALA A 602 6.96 7.37 19.59
C ALA A 602 6.45 7.41 21.04
#